data_AF-A0A8T8S977-F1
#
_entry.id   AF-A0A8T8S977-F1
#
_cell.length_a   1.000
_cell.length_b   1.000
_cell.length_c   1.000
_cell.angle_alpha   90.00
_cell.angle_beta   90.00
_cell.angle_gamma   90.00
#
_symmetry.space_group_name_H-M   'P 1'
#
loop_
_entity.id
_entity.type
_entity.pdbx_description
1 polymer ?
#
loop_
_entity_poly.entity_id
_entity_poly.type
_entity_poly.pdbx_seq_one_letter_code
_entity_poly.pdbx_strand_id
1 'polypeptide(L)'
;AKYVRINATQQSTQPTFIASALNPIFSIDNPFLTPQARATLVTILAPGATTFQMQRFNNDLGTRAEDHKRETYRVVAGVRGDIGSSSNLSYEVALNFGRSETYYETGGNVDIAKFNRATNAVRNTAGQIVCAVNADANPANDDPACVPLNPFGYGAPSQAAKDYEKAYSAFDPFTRSGATFLNSSSIFAPPPVEIKEAFGEIRVPLLSDMPFANELTLEAAARYSDYGGNTGGVWAYNVGGIWSPVSDIRIRAGYARSVRAPNLGNLFATRSETFANGLVDPCSQTVIGQNPNRARNCAAAGIPTTMVVDGNTIPWVNTPASGVSGFNQ
;
A
#
# COMPACT_ATOMS: atom_id res chain seq x y z
N ALA A 1 5.17 -32.46 -6.00
CA ALA A 1 5.37 -31.02 -6.26
C ALA A 1 4.05 -30.29 -6.07
N LYS A 2 4.07 -29.03 -5.66
CA LYS A 2 2.89 -28.16 -5.50
C LYS A 2 3.12 -26.87 -6.28
N TYR A 3 2.11 -26.46 -7.02
CA TYR A 3 2.05 -25.17 -7.68
C TYR A 3 0.79 -24.44 -7.20
N VAL A 4 0.95 -23.16 -6.87
CA VAL A 4 -0.15 -22.29 -6.45
C VAL A 4 -0.03 -20.97 -7.20
N ARG A 5 -1.10 -20.57 -7.87
CA ARG A 5 -1.28 -19.23 -8.40
C ARG A 5 -2.42 -18.57 -7.66
N ILE A 6 -2.17 -17.39 -7.10
CA ILE A 6 -3.17 -16.54 -6.47
C ILE A 6 -3.24 -15.27 -7.30
N ASN A 7 -4.43 -14.96 -7.79
CA ASN A 7 -4.74 -13.66 -8.36
C ASN A 7 -5.70 -12.97 -7.40
N ALA A 8 -5.38 -11.75 -7.00
CA ALA A 8 -6.26 -10.90 -6.23
C ALA A 8 -6.31 -9.53 -6.91
N THR A 9 -7.49 -9.16 -7.37
CA THR A 9 -7.75 -7.83 -7.92
C THR A 9 -8.52 -7.06 -6.86
N GLN A 10 -7.89 -6.01 -6.32
CA GLN A 10 -8.56 -5.08 -5.43
C GLN A 10 -9.06 -3.91 -6.27
N GLN A 11 -10.37 -3.67 -6.22
CA GLN A 11 -10.98 -2.58 -6.97
C GLN A 11 -11.48 -1.52 -6.01
N SER A 12 -11.11 -0.28 -6.28
CA SER A 12 -11.64 0.90 -5.63
C SER A 12 -12.41 1.74 -6.63
N THR A 13 -13.62 2.11 -6.25
CA THR A 13 -14.51 2.95 -7.03
C THR A 13 -14.12 4.41 -6.88
N GLN A 14 -14.25 5.23 -7.93
CA GLN A 14 -13.86 6.65 -7.90
C GLN A 14 -15.08 7.53 -7.59
N PRO A 15 -15.24 8.04 -6.36
CA PRO A 15 -16.38 8.87 -6.05
C PRO A 15 -16.18 10.33 -6.44
N THR A 16 -17.29 11.01 -6.75
CA THR A 16 -17.40 12.48 -6.71
C THR A 16 -18.00 12.91 -5.35
N PHE A 17 -17.26 12.75 -4.25
CA PHE A 17 -17.67 13.28 -2.93
C PHE A 17 -16.95 14.61 -2.60
N ILE A 18 -17.61 15.39 -1.73
CA ILE A 18 -17.27 16.71 -1.15
C ILE A 18 -15.76 17.05 -1.21
N ALA A 19 -15.43 18.20 -1.82
CA ALA A 19 -14.11 18.85 -1.81
C ALA A 19 -12.90 17.94 -2.08
N SER A 20 -13.10 16.86 -2.83
CA SER A 20 -12.02 16.10 -3.45
C SER A 20 -11.89 16.52 -4.91
N ALA A 21 -10.71 16.25 -5.47
CA ALA A 21 -10.30 16.46 -6.85
C ALA A 21 -11.42 16.56 -7.93
N LEU A 22 -12.41 15.66 -7.95
CA LEU A 22 -13.49 15.64 -8.94
C LEU A 22 -14.66 16.55 -8.51
N ASN A 23 -15.02 17.52 -9.34
CA ASN A 23 -16.02 18.55 -9.03
C ASN A 23 -17.45 17.95 -8.96
N PRO A 24 -18.14 18.03 -7.81
CA PRO A 24 -19.50 17.50 -7.65
C PRO A 24 -20.60 18.51 -8.03
N ILE A 25 -20.24 19.72 -8.50
CA ILE A 25 -21.17 20.81 -8.82
C ILE A 25 -21.41 20.84 -10.32
N PHE A 26 -22.67 20.74 -10.73
CA PHE A 26 -23.10 20.73 -12.13
C PHE A 26 -24.08 21.87 -12.41
N SER A 27 -24.07 22.40 -13.62
CA SER A 27 -25.04 23.41 -14.08
C SER A 27 -26.44 22.80 -14.25
N ILE A 28 -27.49 23.51 -13.85
CA ILE A 28 -28.89 23.12 -14.14
C ILE A 28 -29.21 23.14 -15.64
N ASP A 29 -28.38 23.78 -16.44
CA ASP A 29 -28.49 23.86 -17.90
C ASP A 29 -27.55 22.87 -18.61
N ASN A 30 -26.97 21.91 -17.89
CA ASN A 30 -26.15 20.87 -18.51
C ASN A 30 -26.96 20.10 -19.58
N PRO A 31 -26.47 20.00 -20.82
CA PRO A 31 -27.24 19.50 -21.95
C PRO A 31 -27.53 18.00 -21.90
N PHE A 32 -26.91 17.26 -20.98
CA PHE A 32 -27.20 15.86 -20.72
C PHE A 32 -28.37 15.65 -19.74
N LEU A 33 -28.84 16.70 -19.07
CA LEU A 33 -30.05 16.62 -18.25
C LEU A 33 -31.29 16.42 -19.13
N THR A 34 -32.18 15.52 -18.70
CA THR A 34 -33.50 15.43 -19.33
C THR A 34 -34.33 16.66 -18.97
N PRO A 35 -35.29 17.08 -19.82
CA PRO A 35 -36.19 18.19 -19.49
C PRO A 35 -36.93 17.98 -18.16
N GLN A 36 -37.32 16.73 -17.88
CA GLN A 36 -37.95 16.35 -16.62
C GLN A 36 -37.00 16.55 -15.43
N ALA A 37 -35.76 16.08 -15.51
CA ALA A 37 -34.78 16.23 -14.43
C ALA A 37 -34.48 17.71 -14.16
N ARG A 38 -34.32 18.53 -15.21
CA ARG A 38 -34.15 19.97 -15.07
C ARG A 38 -35.37 20.63 -14.41
N ALA A 39 -36.58 20.28 -14.82
CA ALA A 39 -37.80 20.79 -14.20
C ALA A 39 -37.85 20.47 -12.70
N THR A 40 -37.54 19.23 -12.31
CA THR A 40 -37.45 18.85 -10.90
C THR A 40 -36.38 19.65 -10.15
N LEU A 41 -35.17 19.79 -10.70
CA LEU A 41 -34.10 20.58 -10.08
C LEU A 41 -34.54 22.03 -9.82
N VAL A 42 -35.17 22.68 -10.79
CA VAL A 42 -35.68 24.06 -10.64
C VAL A 42 -36.73 24.17 -9.53
N THR A 43 -37.51 23.12 -9.26
CA THR A 43 -38.52 23.14 -8.18
C THR A 43 -37.94 22.93 -6.78
N ILE A 44 -36.83 22.21 -6.64
CA ILE A 44 -36.27 21.83 -5.33
C ILE A 44 -35.12 22.74 -4.89
N LEU A 45 -34.48 23.45 -5.82
CA LEU A 45 -33.39 24.37 -5.52
C LEU A 45 -33.94 25.75 -5.12
N ALA A 46 -33.11 26.52 -4.41
CA ALA A 46 -33.44 27.90 -4.07
C ALA A 46 -33.72 28.74 -5.33
N PRO A 47 -34.65 29.71 -5.29
CA PRO A 47 -34.90 30.60 -6.42
C PRO A 47 -33.62 31.26 -6.92
N GLY A 48 -33.36 31.17 -8.22
CA GLY A 48 -32.16 31.72 -8.86
C GLY A 48 -30.92 30.81 -8.82
N ALA A 49 -31.00 29.60 -8.26
CA ALA A 49 -29.91 28.64 -8.33
C ALA A 49 -29.59 28.26 -9.79
N THR A 50 -28.31 28.32 -10.16
CA THR A 50 -27.80 27.94 -11.49
C THR A 50 -27.04 26.61 -11.48
N THR A 51 -26.82 26.05 -10.29
CA THR A 51 -26.06 24.81 -10.11
C THR A 51 -26.72 23.92 -9.06
N PHE A 52 -26.37 22.63 -9.10
CA PHE A 52 -26.74 21.65 -8.09
C PHE A 52 -25.56 20.74 -7.80
N GLN A 53 -25.56 20.14 -6.62
CA GLN A 53 -24.54 19.18 -6.21
C GLN A 53 -25.04 17.76 -6.43
N MET A 54 -24.25 16.91 -7.08
CA MET A 54 -24.51 15.48 -7.21
C MET A 54 -23.27 14.69 -6.81
N GLN A 55 -23.49 13.69 -5.97
CA GLN A 55 -22.46 12.75 -5.55
C GLN A 55 -22.76 11.39 -6.15
N ARG A 56 -21.75 10.76 -6.75
CA ARG A 56 -21.89 9.43 -7.33
C ARG A 56 -20.59 8.65 -7.25
N PHE A 57 -20.71 7.32 -7.24
CA PHE A 57 -19.60 6.44 -7.54
C PHE A 57 -19.53 6.23 -9.06
N ASN A 58 -18.38 6.53 -9.67
CA ASN A 58 -18.18 6.47 -11.12
C ASN A 58 -17.74 5.07 -11.59
N ASN A 59 -18.45 4.03 -11.16
CA ASN A 59 -18.09 2.63 -11.48
C ASN A 59 -18.11 2.32 -12.98
N ASP A 60 -18.84 3.10 -13.76
CA ASP A 60 -18.97 3.06 -15.21
C ASP A 60 -17.82 3.73 -15.97
N LEU A 61 -16.95 4.49 -15.30
CA LEU A 61 -15.67 4.98 -15.84
C LEU A 61 -14.54 3.95 -15.68
N GLY A 62 -14.82 2.88 -14.93
CA GLY A 62 -13.84 1.88 -14.53
C GLY A 62 -13.44 2.05 -13.07
N THR A 63 -12.79 1.02 -12.55
CA THR A 63 -12.30 0.99 -11.17
C THR A 63 -10.81 1.27 -11.17
N ARG A 64 -10.33 1.94 -10.11
CA ARG A 64 -8.91 1.85 -9.76
C ARG A 64 -8.66 0.42 -9.35
N ALA A 65 -7.81 -0.28 -10.07
CA ALA A 65 -7.52 -1.68 -9.82
C ALA A 65 -6.07 -1.82 -9.37
N GLU A 66 -5.87 -2.56 -8.29
CA GLU A 66 -4.58 -3.11 -7.90
C GLU A 66 -4.61 -4.60 -8.19
N ASP A 67 -3.84 -5.01 -9.19
CA ASP A 67 -3.72 -6.39 -9.59
C ASP A 67 -2.50 -7.03 -8.90
N HIS A 68 -2.79 -7.97 -8.01
CA HIS A 68 -1.78 -8.77 -7.33
C HIS A 68 -1.80 -10.18 -7.90
N LYS A 69 -0.65 -10.61 -8.42
CA LYS A 69 -0.44 -12.01 -8.82
C LYS A 69 0.71 -12.59 -8.03
N ARG A 70 0.48 -13.73 -7.39
CA ARG A 70 1.52 -14.49 -6.70
C ARG A 70 1.56 -15.92 -7.22
N GLU A 71 2.75 -16.33 -7.66
CA GLU A 71 3.01 -17.69 -8.12
C GLU A 71 3.99 -18.34 -7.16
N THR A 72 3.68 -19.54 -6.69
CA THR A 72 4.54 -20.31 -5.79
C THR A 72 4.68 -21.73 -6.29
N TYR A 73 5.93 -22.14 -6.50
CA TYR A 73 6.31 -23.49 -6.86
C TYR A 73 7.06 -24.13 -5.71
N ARG A 74 6.72 -25.37 -5.36
CA ARG A 74 7.38 -26.13 -4.29
C ARG A 74 7.60 -27.58 -4.68
N VAL A 75 8.81 -28.09 -4.46
CA VAL A 75 9.16 -29.50 -4.60
C VAL A 75 9.71 -30.00 -3.29
N VAL A 76 9.22 -31.16 -2.86
CA VAL A 76 9.75 -31.88 -1.70
C VAL A 76 10.11 -33.28 -2.17
N ALA A 77 11.30 -33.73 -1.83
CA ALA A 77 11.77 -35.09 -2.03
C ALA A 77 12.40 -35.58 -0.72
N GLY A 78 12.10 -36.80 -0.33
CA GLY A 78 12.59 -37.33 0.94
C GLY A 78 12.52 -38.83 1.00
N VAL A 79 13.22 -39.38 1.99
CA VAL A 79 13.25 -40.80 2.32
C VAL A 79 12.94 -40.94 3.80
N ARG A 80 12.22 -42.00 4.13
CA ARG A 80 11.93 -42.38 5.51
C ARG A 80 12.02 -43.90 5.64
N GLY A 81 12.34 -44.37 6.84
CA GLY A 81 12.35 -45.80 7.10
C GLY A 81 12.75 -46.14 8.53
N ASP A 82 12.67 -47.44 8.80
CA ASP A 82 13.07 -48.04 10.06
C ASP A 82 14.42 -48.74 9.87
N ILE A 83 15.32 -48.59 10.84
CA ILE A 83 16.65 -49.21 10.82
C ILE A 83 16.64 -50.43 11.73
N GLY A 84 16.82 -51.60 11.13
CA GLY A 84 16.85 -52.90 11.82
C GLY A 84 15.46 -53.48 12.07
N SER A 85 15.31 -54.80 11.93
CA SER A 85 14.03 -55.50 12.09
C SER A 85 13.58 -55.66 13.55
N SER A 86 14.44 -55.34 14.52
CA SER A 86 14.17 -55.44 15.97
C SER A 86 14.40 -54.14 16.75
N SER A 87 15.05 -53.14 16.15
CA SER A 87 15.24 -51.81 16.73
C SER A 87 14.17 -50.90 16.15
N ASN A 88 13.25 -50.43 16.99
CA ASN A 88 12.18 -49.49 16.62
C ASN A 88 12.71 -48.06 16.28
N LEU A 89 13.91 -47.98 15.69
CA LEU A 89 14.61 -46.77 15.27
C LEU A 89 14.04 -46.32 13.92
N SER A 90 13.45 -45.14 13.88
CA SER A 90 12.93 -44.54 12.66
C SER A 90 13.67 -43.26 12.29
N TYR A 91 13.81 -43.00 10.99
CA TYR A 91 14.36 -41.76 10.47
C TYR A 91 13.52 -41.21 9.33
N GLU A 92 13.60 -39.90 9.13
CA GLU A 92 13.14 -39.21 7.94
C GLU A 92 14.14 -38.13 7.54
N VAL A 93 14.42 -38.02 6.24
CA VAL A 93 15.24 -36.97 5.66
C VAL A 93 14.52 -36.42 4.45
N ALA A 94 14.39 -35.09 4.37
CA ALA A 94 13.70 -34.42 3.28
C ALA A 94 14.45 -33.17 2.81
N LEU A 95 14.44 -32.96 1.50
CA LEU A 95 14.86 -31.73 0.85
C LEU A 95 13.61 -30.99 0.33
N ASN A 96 13.58 -29.69 0.54
CA ASN A 96 12.50 -28.81 0.10
C ASN A 96 13.09 -27.66 -0.73
N PHE A 97 12.55 -27.46 -1.91
CA PHE A 97 12.81 -26.28 -2.74
C PHE A 97 11.51 -25.53 -2.96
N GLY A 98 11.54 -24.22 -2.74
CA GLY A 98 10.42 -23.33 -3.01
C GLY A 98 10.86 -22.09 -3.77
N ARG A 99 10.08 -21.66 -4.75
CA ARG A 99 10.23 -20.36 -5.42
C ARG A 99 8.91 -19.62 -5.41
N SER A 100 8.93 -18.35 -5.03
CA SER A 100 7.75 -17.48 -5.04
C SER A 100 8.04 -16.20 -5.82
N GLU A 101 7.13 -15.84 -6.71
CA GLU A 101 7.16 -14.62 -7.51
C GLU A 101 5.90 -13.80 -7.23
N THR A 102 6.05 -12.49 -7.16
CA THR A 102 4.95 -11.56 -6.92
C THR A 102 4.98 -10.47 -7.98
N TYR A 103 3.82 -10.17 -8.54
CA TYR A 103 3.59 -9.08 -9.47
C TYR A 103 2.53 -8.15 -8.88
N TYR A 104 2.73 -6.85 -9.09
CA TYR A 104 1.85 -5.78 -8.63
C TYR A 104 1.73 -4.72 -9.71
N GLU A 105 0.50 -4.40 -10.10
CA GLU A 105 0.19 -3.30 -11.01
C GLU A 105 -0.95 -2.48 -10.41
N THR A 106 -0.86 -1.15 -10.55
CA THR A 106 -1.93 -0.22 -10.18
C THR A 106 -2.34 0.59 -11.40
N GLY A 107 -3.64 0.66 -11.67
CA GLY A 107 -4.18 1.31 -12.87
C GLY A 107 -5.58 1.86 -12.66
N GLY A 108 -6.13 2.47 -13.71
CA GLY A 108 -7.51 2.99 -13.71
C GLY A 108 -7.69 4.33 -12.99
N ASN A 109 -6.64 5.15 -12.91
CA ASN A 109 -6.75 6.51 -12.36
C ASN A 109 -7.42 7.45 -13.36
N VAL A 110 -8.19 8.40 -12.82
CA VAL A 110 -8.80 9.51 -13.57
C VAL A 110 -7.93 10.76 -13.49
N ASP A 111 -7.72 11.40 -14.63
CA ASP A 111 -7.19 12.76 -14.74
C ASP A 111 -8.28 13.73 -14.30
N ILE A 112 -8.02 14.36 -13.16
CA ILE A 112 -8.94 15.24 -12.47
C ILE A 112 -9.32 16.44 -13.35
N ALA A 113 -8.34 17.05 -14.00
CA ALA A 113 -8.55 18.25 -14.79
C ALA A 113 -9.40 17.91 -16.02
N LYS A 114 -9.09 16.79 -16.68
CA LYS A 114 -9.86 16.31 -17.83
C LYS A 114 -11.27 15.89 -17.45
N PHE A 115 -11.47 15.17 -16.35
CA PHE A 115 -12.81 14.82 -15.87
C PHE A 115 -13.67 16.07 -15.62
N ASN A 116 -13.12 17.08 -14.94
CA ASN A 116 -13.83 18.32 -14.65
C ASN A 116 -14.15 19.12 -15.92
N ARG A 117 -13.27 19.12 -16.92
CA ARG A 117 -13.54 19.72 -18.24
C ARG A 117 -14.61 18.95 -19.01
N ALA A 118 -14.54 17.62 -19.01
CA ALA A 118 -15.45 16.74 -19.74
C ALA A 118 -16.87 16.79 -19.19
N THR A 119 -17.03 16.87 -17.87
CA THR A 119 -18.34 16.94 -17.20
C THR A 119 -18.99 18.33 -17.27
N ASN A 120 -18.20 19.38 -17.46
CA ASN A 120 -18.69 20.72 -17.74
C ASN A 120 -19.06 20.86 -19.23
N ALA A 121 -20.18 20.26 -19.62
CA ALA A 121 -20.68 20.26 -20.99
C ALA A 121 -21.71 21.38 -21.22
N VAL A 122 -21.69 21.97 -22.43
CA VAL A 122 -22.63 23.00 -22.89
C VAL A 122 -23.06 22.72 -24.34
N ARG A 123 -24.09 23.43 -24.82
CA ARG A 123 -24.40 23.47 -26.26
C ARG A 123 -23.67 24.63 -26.91
N ASN A 124 -22.93 24.38 -27.99
CA ASN A 124 -22.37 25.45 -28.80
C ASN A 124 -23.44 26.12 -29.67
N THR A 125 -23.05 27.15 -30.42
CA THR A 125 -23.93 27.88 -31.35
C THR A 125 -24.52 27.01 -32.46
N ALA A 126 -23.87 25.88 -32.79
CA ALA A 126 -24.36 24.88 -33.74
C ALA A 126 -25.29 23.83 -33.08
N GLY A 127 -25.58 23.95 -31.78
CA GLY A 127 -26.45 23.04 -31.02
C GLY A 127 -25.79 21.74 -30.56
N GLN A 128 -24.50 21.55 -30.86
CA GLN A 128 -23.73 20.36 -30.48
C GLN A 128 -23.33 20.42 -29.01
N ILE A 129 -23.32 19.27 -28.34
CA ILE A 129 -22.80 19.16 -26.98
C ILE A 129 -21.28 19.13 -27.05
N VAL A 130 -20.62 20.09 -26.41
CA VAL A 130 -19.17 20.25 -26.35
C VAL A 130 -18.74 20.57 -24.92
N CYS A 131 -17.45 20.41 -24.61
CA CYS A 131 -16.91 20.87 -23.34
C CYS A 131 -16.98 22.40 -23.30
N ALA A 132 -17.40 22.98 -22.17
CA ALA A 132 -17.58 24.43 -22.01
C ALA A 132 -16.32 25.22 -22.40
N VAL A 133 -15.16 24.65 -22.11
CA VAL A 133 -13.85 25.22 -22.44
C VAL A 133 -13.66 25.47 -23.93
N ASN A 134 -14.34 24.73 -24.82
CA ASN A 134 -14.26 24.88 -26.28
C ASN A 134 -15.41 25.72 -26.87
N ALA A 135 -16.27 26.28 -26.02
CA ALA A 135 -17.45 27.04 -26.42
C ALA A 135 -17.49 28.44 -25.79
N ASP A 136 -16.47 28.80 -25.04
CA ASP A 136 -16.31 30.13 -24.46
C ASP A 136 -15.51 31.06 -25.40
N ALA A 137 -15.21 32.28 -24.94
CA ALA A 137 -14.53 33.29 -25.74
C ALA A 137 -12.99 33.27 -25.61
N ASN A 138 -12.43 32.38 -24.78
CA ASN A 138 -11.03 32.36 -24.42
C ASN A 138 -10.28 31.21 -25.11
N PRO A 139 -9.69 31.41 -26.30
CA PRO A 139 -9.01 30.34 -27.02
C PRO A 139 -7.76 29.77 -26.32
N ALA A 140 -7.27 30.42 -25.26
CA ALA A 140 -6.09 29.97 -24.54
C ALA A 140 -6.35 28.77 -23.61
N ASN A 141 -7.62 28.48 -23.27
CA ASN A 141 -7.99 27.33 -22.46
C ASN A 141 -8.55 26.15 -23.28
N ASP A 142 -8.81 26.36 -24.59
CA ASP A 142 -9.36 25.35 -25.50
C ASP A 142 -8.59 24.02 -25.42
N ASP A 143 -9.34 22.93 -25.32
CA ASP A 143 -8.83 21.56 -25.35
C ASP A 143 -9.55 20.79 -26.46
N PRO A 144 -8.98 20.74 -27.69
CA PRO A 144 -9.61 20.07 -28.82
C PRO A 144 -9.75 18.55 -28.63
N ALA A 145 -9.03 17.96 -27.67
CA ALA A 145 -9.17 16.56 -27.31
C ALA A 145 -10.31 16.31 -26.31
N CYS A 146 -10.93 17.37 -25.74
CA CYS A 146 -11.99 17.22 -24.75
C CYS A 146 -13.25 16.61 -25.36
N VAL A 147 -13.64 15.46 -24.80
CA VAL A 147 -14.86 14.75 -25.16
C VAL A 147 -15.87 14.93 -24.01
N PRO A 148 -17.07 15.50 -24.26
CA PRO A 148 -18.09 15.68 -23.23
C PRO A 148 -18.49 14.35 -22.59
N LEU A 149 -18.47 14.33 -21.25
CA LEU A 149 -18.82 13.18 -20.43
C LEU A 149 -20.20 13.41 -19.83
N ASN A 150 -21.12 12.46 -20.02
CA ASN A 150 -22.43 12.49 -19.39
C ASN A 150 -22.36 11.87 -17.98
N PRO A 151 -22.44 12.67 -16.89
CA PRO A 151 -22.37 12.13 -15.54
C PRO A 151 -23.75 11.66 -15.03
N PHE A 152 -24.81 11.70 -15.83
CA PHE A 152 -26.18 11.38 -15.39
C PHE A 152 -26.62 10.01 -15.91
N GLY A 153 -26.78 9.08 -14.96
CA GLY A 153 -27.15 7.69 -15.25
C GLY A 153 -25.94 6.75 -15.33
N TYR A 154 -26.16 5.49 -14.95
CA TYR A 154 -25.13 4.46 -14.99
C TYR A 154 -24.87 4.01 -16.44
N GLY A 155 -23.61 4.04 -16.87
CA GLY A 155 -23.20 3.61 -18.21
C GLY A 155 -23.44 4.66 -19.30
N ALA A 156 -23.83 5.87 -18.92
CA ALA A 156 -24.07 6.98 -19.84
C ALA A 156 -22.79 7.56 -20.52
N PRO A 157 -21.59 7.56 -19.88
CA PRO A 157 -20.37 8.02 -20.53
C PRO A 157 -20.00 7.19 -21.78
N SER A 158 -19.68 7.87 -22.88
CA SER A 158 -19.15 7.24 -24.09
C SER A 158 -17.72 6.71 -23.86
N GLN A 159 -17.27 5.73 -24.65
CA GLN A 159 -15.90 5.22 -24.53
C GLN A 159 -14.86 6.32 -24.78
N ALA A 160 -15.09 7.20 -25.75
CA ALA A 160 -14.20 8.32 -26.04
C ALA A 160 -14.07 9.30 -24.85
N ALA A 161 -15.16 9.53 -24.09
CA ALA A 161 -15.11 10.35 -22.87
C ALA A 161 -14.30 9.68 -21.76
N LYS A 162 -14.43 8.35 -21.61
CA LYS A 162 -13.63 7.54 -20.65
C LYS A 162 -12.15 7.53 -21.03
N ASP A 163 -11.83 7.43 -22.31
CA ASP A 163 -10.45 7.41 -22.78
C ASP A 163 -9.79 8.79 -22.60
N TYR A 164 -10.54 9.87 -22.77
CA TYR A 164 -10.05 11.24 -22.55
C TYR A 164 -9.61 11.47 -21.11
N GLU A 165 -10.42 11.08 -20.13
CA GLU A 165 -10.14 11.27 -18.70
C GLU A 165 -9.20 10.21 -18.10
N LYS A 166 -8.79 9.18 -18.84
CA LYS A 166 -7.88 8.15 -18.34
C LYS A 166 -6.48 8.70 -18.08
N ALA A 167 -5.93 8.42 -16.90
CA ALA A 167 -4.57 8.78 -16.51
C ALA A 167 -3.73 7.56 -16.13
N TYR A 168 -2.43 7.65 -16.41
CA TYR A 168 -1.42 6.81 -15.78
C TYR A 168 -0.35 7.73 -15.15
N SER A 169 0.20 7.32 -14.02
CA SER A 169 1.35 7.99 -13.41
C SER A 169 2.58 7.10 -13.58
N ALA A 170 3.66 7.67 -14.11
CA ALA A 170 4.94 6.98 -14.24
C ALA A 170 6.07 7.94 -13.88
N PHE A 171 6.70 7.72 -12.74
CA PHE A 171 7.94 8.40 -12.36
C PHE A 171 9.13 7.69 -13.01
N ASP A 172 10.17 8.42 -13.37
CA ASP A 172 11.45 7.83 -13.79
C ASP A 172 12.18 7.21 -12.58
N PRO A 173 13.20 6.34 -12.79
CA PRO A 173 13.89 5.67 -11.70
C PRO A 173 14.51 6.62 -10.66
N PHE A 174 15.00 7.79 -11.05
CA PHE A 174 15.60 8.77 -10.14
C PHE A 174 14.53 9.39 -9.24
N THR A 175 13.41 9.84 -9.81
CA THR A 175 12.26 10.34 -9.03
C THR A 175 11.66 9.27 -8.12
N ARG A 176 11.52 8.02 -8.60
CA ARG A 176 11.02 6.89 -7.78
C ARG A 176 11.88 6.60 -6.55
N SER A 177 13.18 6.84 -6.62
CA SER A 177 14.10 6.56 -5.52
C SER A 177 14.00 7.56 -4.35
N GLY A 178 13.23 8.65 -4.52
CA GLY A 178 13.17 9.74 -3.55
C GLY A 178 14.41 10.65 -3.60
N ALA A 179 15.23 10.55 -4.66
CA ALA A 179 16.39 11.42 -4.85
C ALA A 179 16.02 12.83 -5.38
N THR A 180 14.73 13.14 -5.46
CA THR A 180 14.21 14.46 -5.82
C THR A 180 13.53 15.08 -4.59
N PHE A 181 13.11 16.33 -4.67
CA PHE A 181 12.34 16.97 -3.59
C PHE A 181 10.97 16.29 -3.31
N LEU A 182 10.53 15.39 -4.20
CA LEU A 182 9.31 14.61 -4.02
C LEU A 182 9.57 13.34 -3.20
N ASN A 183 8.53 12.87 -2.50
CA ASN A 183 8.55 11.60 -1.80
C ASN A 183 8.89 10.43 -2.74
N SER A 184 9.59 9.42 -2.20
CA SER A 184 9.75 8.12 -2.85
C SER A 184 8.39 7.58 -3.32
N SER A 185 8.27 7.40 -4.64
CA SER A 185 7.09 6.84 -5.31
C SER A 185 7.47 5.52 -5.97
N SER A 186 8.08 4.65 -5.19
CA SER A 186 8.62 3.37 -5.63
C SER A 186 7.56 2.29 -5.74
N ILE A 187 7.72 1.42 -6.74
CA ILE A 187 6.83 0.29 -6.98
C ILE A 187 7.35 -0.88 -6.15
N PHE A 188 6.48 -1.55 -5.40
CA PHE A 188 6.83 -2.79 -4.72
C PHE A 188 6.92 -3.95 -5.72
N ALA A 189 8.11 -4.14 -6.29
CA ALA A 189 8.43 -5.19 -7.24
C ALA A 189 9.63 -6.02 -6.73
N PRO A 190 9.45 -6.83 -5.67
CA PRO A 190 10.53 -7.62 -5.13
C PRO A 190 10.99 -8.68 -6.15
N PRO A 191 12.28 -9.02 -6.19
CA PRO A 191 12.75 -10.12 -7.00
C PRO A 191 12.14 -11.46 -6.53
N PRO A 192 12.11 -12.48 -7.41
CA PRO A 192 11.75 -13.84 -7.02
C PRO A 192 12.51 -14.32 -5.79
N VAL A 193 11.80 -14.90 -4.82
CA VAL A 193 12.41 -15.47 -3.62
C VAL A 193 12.50 -16.98 -3.74
N GLU A 194 13.69 -17.52 -3.51
CA GLU A 194 13.96 -18.94 -3.48
C GLU A 194 14.35 -19.39 -2.07
N ILE A 195 13.81 -20.53 -1.65
CA ILE A 195 14.07 -21.13 -0.36
C ILE A 195 14.50 -22.58 -0.59
N LYS A 196 15.66 -22.95 -0.06
CA LYS A 196 16.20 -24.31 -0.07
C LYS A 196 16.29 -24.79 1.36
N GLU A 197 15.67 -25.92 1.68
CA GLU A 197 15.69 -26.46 3.03
C GLU A 197 16.09 -27.93 3.00
N ALA A 198 16.89 -28.32 3.98
CA ALA A 198 17.18 -29.70 4.30
C ALA A 198 16.73 -29.98 5.72
N PHE A 199 15.96 -31.04 5.91
CA PHE A 199 15.40 -31.47 7.17
C PHE A 199 15.78 -32.92 7.41
N GLY A 200 16.07 -33.25 8.66
CA GLY A 200 16.20 -34.63 9.11
C GLY A 200 15.68 -34.79 10.52
N GLU A 201 15.02 -35.90 10.77
CA GLU A 201 14.62 -36.35 12.10
C GLU A 201 14.99 -37.80 12.34
N ILE A 202 15.29 -38.09 13.60
CA ILE A 202 15.56 -39.42 14.11
C ILE A 202 14.81 -39.63 15.41
N ARG A 203 14.32 -40.86 15.59
CA ARG A 203 13.71 -41.31 16.84
C ARG A 203 14.34 -42.64 17.23
N VAL A 204 15.02 -42.64 18.37
CA VAL A 204 15.78 -43.78 18.87
C VAL A 204 15.13 -44.27 20.18
N PRO A 205 14.41 -45.40 20.16
CA PRO A 205 14.00 -46.06 21.40
C PRO A 205 15.22 -46.75 22.00
N LEU A 206 15.74 -46.17 23.08
CA LEU A 206 16.93 -46.64 23.79
C LEU A 206 16.62 -47.85 24.67
N LEU A 207 15.46 -47.86 25.36
CA LEU A 207 15.00 -48.97 26.20
C LEU A 207 13.50 -49.19 25.99
N SER A 208 13.09 -50.47 26.02
CA SER A 208 11.69 -50.91 25.95
C SER A 208 11.49 -52.07 26.90
N ASP A 209 10.36 -52.06 27.62
CA ASP A 209 9.87 -53.19 28.43
C ASP A 209 10.84 -53.69 29.52
N MET A 210 11.61 -52.78 30.11
CA MET A 210 12.51 -53.08 31.24
C MET A 210 12.01 -52.47 32.55
N PRO A 211 12.33 -53.06 33.73
CA PRO A 211 12.06 -52.43 35.02
C PRO A 211 12.63 -51.01 35.09
N PHE A 212 11.83 -50.03 35.53
CA PHE A 212 12.16 -48.59 35.56
C PHE A 212 12.42 -47.93 34.18
N ALA A 213 12.21 -48.64 33.08
CA ALA A 213 12.32 -48.14 31.72
C ALA A 213 11.35 -48.90 30.80
N ASN A 214 10.05 -48.75 31.06
CA ASN A 214 9.01 -49.23 30.15
C ASN A 214 9.17 -48.58 28.77
N GLU A 215 9.53 -47.29 28.73
CA GLU A 215 9.94 -46.58 27.52
C GLU A 215 11.09 -45.62 27.85
N LEU A 216 12.15 -45.63 27.05
CA LEU A 216 13.11 -44.53 26.99
C LEU A 216 13.38 -44.22 25.52
N THR A 217 12.87 -43.09 25.03
CA THR A 217 12.99 -42.69 23.62
C THR A 217 13.70 -41.35 23.53
N LEU A 218 14.72 -41.28 22.67
CA LEU A 218 15.36 -40.03 22.27
C LEU A 218 14.80 -39.59 20.92
N GLU A 219 14.46 -38.32 20.80
CA GLU A 219 14.02 -37.68 19.56
C GLU A 219 14.95 -36.52 19.23
N ALA A 220 15.38 -36.41 17.99
CA ALA A 220 16.14 -35.26 17.53
C ALA A 220 15.74 -34.92 16.10
N ALA A 221 15.53 -33.63 15.81
CA ALA A 221 15.35 -33.15 14.46
C ALA A 221 16.12 -31.84 14.25
N ALA A 222 16.56 -31.65 13.01
CA ALA A 222 17.24 -30.44 12.58
C ALA A 222 16.78 -30.04 11.19
N ARG A 223 16.71 -28.72 10.96
CA ARG A 223 16.42 -28.12 9.68
C ARG A 223 17.40 -27.01 9.40
N TYR A 224 18.06 -27.08 8.25
CA TYR A 224 18.77 -25.96 7.66
C TYR A 224 17.89 -25.33 6.59
N SER A 225 17.69 -24.02 6.65
CA SER A 225 16.95 -23.26 5.65
C SER A 225 17.84 -22.14 5.10
N ASP A 226 18.07 -22.14 3.80
CA ASP A 226 18.70 -21.05 3.05
C ASP A 226 17.62 -20.25 2.31
N TYR A 227 17.49 -18.98 2.68
CA TYR A 227 16.51 -18.04 2.12
C TYR A 227 17.08 -17.17 0.99
N GLY A 228 18.35 -17.36 0.63
CA GLY A 228 19.03 -16.58 -0.42
C GLY A 228 19.20 -15.09 -0.09
N GLY A 229 19.84 -14.38 -1.03
CA GLY A 229 20.05 -12.92 -0.94
C GLY A 229 20.68 -12.47 0.38
N ASN A 230 20.11 -11.42 0.98
CA ASN A 230 20.61 -10.81 2.22
C ASN A 230 20.14 -11.53 3.50
N THR A 231 19.29 -12.56 3.41
CA THR A 231 18.75 -13.26 4.60
C THR A 231 19.69 -14.37 5.07
N GLY A 232 20.35 -15.05 4.13
CA GLY A 232 21.29 -16.13 4.42
C GLY A 232 20.65 -17.40 4.99
N GLY A 233 21.51 -18.27 5.53
CA GLY A 233 21.13 -19.59 6.05
C GLY A 233 20.97 -19.63 7.56
N VAL A 234 20.03 -20.45 8.04
CA VAL A 234 19.72 -20.58 9.47
C VAL A 234 19.38 -22.01 9.87
N TRP A 235 19.76 -22.38 11.10
CA TRP A 235 19.42 -23.66 11.72
C TRP A 235 18.26 -23.54 12.69
N ALA A 236 17.32 -24.48 12.60
CA ALA A 236 16.32 -24.78 13.63
C ALA A 236 16.50 -26.24 14.05
N TYR A 237 16.34 -26.55 15.32
CA TYR A 237 16.50 -27.91 15.83
C TYR A 237 15.71 -28.14 17.11
N ASN A 238 15.39 -29.40 17.37
CA ASN A 238 14.84 -29.87 18.64
C ASN A 238 15.57 -31.15 19.07
N VAL A 239 15.73 -31.31 20.37
CA VAL A 239 16.20 -32.56 20.99
C VAL A 239 15.32 -32.82 22.19
N GLY A 240 14.79 -34.03 22.30
CA GLY A 240 13.84 -34.41 23.33
C GLY A 240 14.02 -35.84 23.79
N GLY A 241 13.54 -36.11 25.00
CA GLY A 241 13.52 -37.43 25.59
C GLY A 241 12.14 -37.72 26.18
N ILE A 242 11.66 -38.94 25.97
CA ILE A 242 10.49 -39.51 26.62
C ILE A 242 10.99 -40.62 27.54
N TRP A 243 10.66 -40.55 28.82
CA TRP A 243 10.96 -41.60 29.79
C TRP A 243 9.68 -42.01 30.50
N SER A 244 9.37 -43.31 30.43
CA SER A 244 8.29 -43.93 31.17
C SER A 244 8.88 -44.99 32.11
N PRO A 245 8.99 -44.68 33.42
CA PRO A 245 9.51 -45.64 34.39
C PRO A 245 8.57 -46.85 34.57
N VAL A 246 7.27 -46.59 34.50
CA VAL A 246 6.15 -47.55 34.60
C VAL A 246 5.05 -47.09 33.63
N SER A 247 4.14 -47.99 33.22
CA SER A 247 3.07 -47.72 32.25
C SER A 247 2.23 -46.48 32.56
N ASP A 248 2.08 -46.14 33.83
CA ASP A 248 1.18 -45.08 34.30
C ASP A 248 1.87 -43.70 34.39
N ILE A 249 3.21 -43.66 34.28
CA ILE A 249 4.00 -42.43 34.41
C ILE A 249 4.80 -42.22 33.13
N ARG A 250 4.64 -41.05 32.50
CA ARG A 250 5.44 -40.61 31.36
C ARG A 250 5.96 -39.19 31.59
N ILE A 251 7.27 -39.04 31.52
CA ILE A 251 8.00 -37.78 31.62
C ILE A 251 8.53 -37.41 30.24
N ARG A 252 8.39 -36.15 29.86
CA ARG A 252 8.93 -35.60 28.61
C ARG A 252 9.79 -34.39 28.91
N ALA A 253 10.99 -34.36 28.38
CA ALA A 253 11.90 -33.22 28.46
C ALA A 253 12.39 -32.87 27.06
N GLY A 254 12.60 -31.59 26.77
CA GLY A 254 13.09 -31.17 25.47
C GLY A 254 13.68 -29.77 25.44
N TYR A 255 14.59 -29.55 24.49
CA TYR A 255 15.23 -28.29 24.19
C TYR A 255 15.10 -28.01 22.69
N ALA A 256 14.71 -26.80 22.32
CA ALA A 256 14.48 -26.45 20.92
C ALA A 256 14.86 -25.01 20.59
N ARG A 257 15.28 -24.80 19.34
CA ARG A 257 15.49 -23.49 18.73
C ARG A 257 14.58 -23.35 17.51
N SER A 258 13.75 -22.31 17.52
CA SER A 258 12.86 -21.95 16.40
C SER A 258 13.26 -20.61 15.78
N VAL A 259 12.91 -20.40 14.52
CA VAL A 259 13.31 -19.23 13.72
C VAL A 259 12.17 -18.76 12.82
N ARG A 260 12.13 -17.45 12.55
CA ARG A 260 11.19 -16.83 11.60
C ARG A 260 11.98 -15.98 10.61
N ALA A 261 11.91 -16.33 9.33
CA ALA A 261 12.49 -15.49 8.28
C ALA A 261 11.72 -14.16 8.15
N PRO A 262 12.40 -13.07 7.78
CA PRO A 262 11.75 -11.82 7.38
C PRO A 262 10.74 -12.07 6.25
N ASN A 263 9.64 -11.33 6.24
CA ASN A 263 8.70 -11.35 5.11
C ASN A 263 9.22 -10.44 3.97
N LEU A 264 8.57 -10.49 2.80
CA LEU A 264 8.96 -9.66 1.64
C LEU A 264 8.93 -8.15 1.97
N GLY A 265 8.00 -7.72 2.84
CA GLY A 265 7.97 -6.33 3.31
C GLY A 265 9.21 -5.97 4.12
N ASN A 266 9.69 -6.82 5.01
CA ASN A 266 10.91 -6.53 5.77
C ASN A 266 12.16 -6.44 4.88
N LEU A 267 12.21 -7.20 3.78
CA LEU A 267 13.37 -7.26 2.89
C LEU A 267 13.35 -6.20 1.78
N PHE A 268 12.15 -5.86 1.30
CA PHE A 268 11.94 -5.06 0.09
C PHE A 268 10.90 -3.95 0.29
N ALA A 269 10.47 -3.67 1.52
CA ALA A 269 9.67 -2.49 1.79
C ALA A 269 10.40 -1.30 1.23
N THR A 270 9.66 -0.60 0.39
CA THR A 270 10.12 0.65 -0.14
C THR A 270 10.17 1.69 0.97
N ARG A 271 11.11 2.63 0.87
CA ARG A 271 11.10 3.77 1.77
C ARG A 271 9.80 4.55 1.53
N SER A 272 9.01 4.70 2.58
CA SER A 272 7.89 5.64 2.62
C SER A 272 8.32 6.77 3.53
N GLU A 273 8.30 7.98 3.00
CA GLU A 273 8.52 9.18 3.79
C GLU A 273 7.15 9.78 4.13
N THR A 274 6.97 10.10 5.39
CA THR A 274 5.85 10.92 5.86
C THR A 274 6.40 12.28 6.24
N PHE A 275 5.55 13.31 6.21
CA PHE A 275 5.91 14.60 6.78
C PHE A 275 6.34 14.42 8.23
N ALA A 276 7.38 15.15 8.64
CA ALA A 276 7.79 15.25 10.04
C ALA A 276 6.69 15.98 10.83
N ASN A 277 5.66 15.23 11.23
CA ASN A 277 4.56 15.75 12.02
C ASN A 277 5.06 15.99 13.46
N GLY A 278 4.91 17.22 13.95
CA GLY A 278 5.31 17.58 15.31
C GLY A 278 6.75 18.09 15.46
N LEU A 279 7.42 18.48 14.36
CA LEU A 279 8.63 19.29 14.49
C LEU A 279 8.23 20.68 14.98
N VAL A 280 8.34 20.90 16.28
CA VAL A 280 8.06 22.19 16.91
C VAL A 280 9.37 22.93 17.06
N ASP A 281 9.53 24.04 16.35
CA ASP A 281 10.65 24.94 16.57
C ASP A 281 10.56 25.49 18.01
N PRO A 282 11.56 25.22 18.88
CA PRO A 282 11.54 25.68 20.26
C PRO A 282 11.61 27.21 20.38
N CYS A 283 12.08 27.92 19.36
CA CYS A 283 12.11 29.36 19.29
C CYS A 283 10.87 29.97 18.61
N SER A 284 9.93 29.14 18.13
CA SER A 284 8.65 29.64 17.63
C SER A 284 7.80 30.25 18.74
N GLN A 285 7.03 31.27 18.39
CA GLN A 285 6.16 32.01 19.31
C GLN A 285 5.12 31.12 19.99
N THR A 286 4.69 30.04 19.33
CA THR A 286 3.73 29.06 19.87
C THR A 286 4.25 28.36 21.13
N VAL A 287 5.56 28.17 21.26
CA VAL A 287 6.14 27.42 22.38
C VAL A 287 7.26 28.13 23.14
N ILE A 288 7.76 29.27 22.66
CA ILE A 288 8.88 29.98 23.30
C ILE A 288 8.57 30.37 24.75
N GLY A 289 7.31 30.69 25.07
CA GLY A 289 6.84 31.06 26.41
C GLY A 289 6.53 29.88 27.34
N GLN A 290 6.54 28.64 26.84
CA GLN A 290 6.19 27.45 27.63
C GLN A 290 7.34 26.97 28.54
N ASN A 291 8.55 27.51 28.39
CA ASN A 291 9.68 27.21 29.26
C ASN A 291 10.49 28.49 29.54
N PRO A 292 10.73 28.84 30.82
CA PRO A 292 11.36 30.10 31.20
C PRO A 292 12.82 30.26 30.71
N ASN A 293 13.49 29.17 30.33
CA ASN A 293 14.86 29.20 29.80
C ASN A 293 14.91 29.25 28.27
N ARG A 294 13.81 28.96 27.59
CA ARG A 294 13.75 28.79 26.13
C ARG A 294 13.98 30.10 25.39
N ALA A 295 13.32 31.18 25.82
CA ALA A 295 13.52 32.52 25.26
C ALA A 295 14.99 32.99 25.37
N ARG A 296 15.62 32.72 26.51
CA ARG A 296 17.04 33.07 26.75
C ARG A 296 17.97 32.28 25.83
N ASN A 297 17.75 30.99 25.70
CA ASN A 297 18.57 30.12 24.85
C ASN A 297 18.42 30.47 23.36
N CYS A 298 17.20 30.79 22.92
CA CYS A 298 16.93 31.25 21.56
C CYS A 298 17.60 32.59 21.25
N ALA A 299 17.53 33.55 22.18
CA ALA A 299 18.22 34.83 22.05
C ALA A 299 19.76 34.65 22.06
N ALA A 300 20.29 33.76 22.90
CA ALA A 300 21.72 33.44 22.93
C ALA A 300 22.21 32.76 21.64
N ALA A 301 21.34 32.01 20.97
CA ALA A 301 21.58 31.44 19.64
C ALA A 301 21.42 32.45 18.49
N GLY A 302 21.10 33.72 18.79
CA GLY A 302 20.93 34.77 17.79
C GLY A 302 19.63 34.69 16.99
N ILE A 303 18.65 33.88 17.43
CA ILE A 303 17.36 33.74 16.73
C ILE A 303 16.49 34.96 17.05
N PRO A 304 16.06 35.73 16.04
CA PRO A 304 15.22 36.91 16.27
C PRO A 304 13.82 36.49 16.75
N THR A 305 13.20 37.30 17.60
CA THR A 305 11.84 37.06 18.10
C THR A 305 10.76 37.64 17.19
N THR A 306 11.14 38.47 16.22
CA THR A 306 10.27 39.06 15.19
C THR A 306 10.93 38.98 13.80
N MET A 307 10.13 39.06 12.75
CA MET A 307 10.59 39.19 11.36
C MET A 307 9.79 40.27 10.62
N VAL A 308 10.35 40.83 9.55
CA VAL A 308 9.65 41.82 8.71
C VAL A 308 9.26 41.18 7.39
N VAL A 309 7.96 41.17 7.08
CA VAL A 309 7.41 40.68 5.81
C VAL A 309 6.56 41.80 5.21
N ASP A 310 6.86 42.20 3.98
CA ASP A 310 6.16 43.29 3.27
C ASP A 310 6.02 44.59 4.10
N GLY A 311 7.07 44.93 4.85
CA GLY A 311 7.10 46.13 5.70
C GLY A 311 6.39 46.00 7.04
N ASN A 312 5.76 44.85 7.34
CA ASN A 312 5.10 44.59 8.61
C ASN A 312 5.99 43.75 9.53
N THR A 313 6.21 44.23 10.75
CA THR A 313 6.87 43.44 11.80
C THR A 313 5.88 42.44 12.37
N ILE A 314 6.13 41.16 12.12
CA ILE A 314 5.33 40.04 12.63
C ILE A 314 6.16 39.21 13.61
N PRO A 315 5.51 38.46 14.53
CA PRO A 315 6.21 37.53 15.40
C PRO A 315 7.01 36.51 14.58
N TRP A 316 8.24 36.18 14.99
CA TRP A 316 9.09 35.25 14.24
C TRP A 316 8.47 33.85 14.25
N VAL A 317 8.28 33.30 13.06
CA VAL A 317 7.82 31.95 12.83
C VAL A 317 8.74 31.28 11.82
N ASN A 318 9.35 30.17 12.20
CA ASN A 318 10.09 29.30 11.27
C ASN A 318 9.12 28.44 10.46
N THR A 319 8.14 29.09 9.83
CA THR A 319 7.26 28.48 8.86
C THR A 319 7.59 29.15 7.54
N PRO A 320 8.36 28.52 6.64
CA PRO A 320 8.41 29.02 5.28
C PRO A 320 6.99 28.97 4.71
N ALA A 321 6.66 29.89 3.81
CA ALA A 321 5.38 29.93 3.10
C ALA A 321 5.05 28.61 2.35
N SER A 322 6.03 27.69 2.25
CA SER A 322 5.94 26.35 1.67
C SER A 322 5.76 25.20 2.70
N GLY A 323 5.55 25.49 3.99
CA GLY A 323 5.06 24.49 4.96
C GLY A 323 6.07 23.47 5.50
N VAL A 324 7.38 23.67 5.30
CA VAL A 324 8.42 22.82 5.95
C VAL A 324 9.11 23.63 7.05
N SER A 325 8.56 23.59 8.27
CA SER A 325 9.27 24.09 9.45
C SER A 325 10.43 23.16 9.78
N GLY A 326 11.66 23.66 9.91
CA GLY A 326 12.71 22.84 10.52
C GLY A 326 14.18 23.07 10.17
N PHE A 327 14.56 24.07 9.38
CA PHE A 327 15.97 24.37 9.19
C PHE A 327 16.26 25.84 9.43
N ASN A 328 17.08 26.11 10.44
CA ASN A 328 17.80 27.38 10.55
C ASN A 328 18.59 27.56 9.25
N GLN A 329 18.24 28.58 8.47
CA GLN A 329 19.18 29.19 7.54
C GLN A 329 20.07 30.17 8.30
#